data_AF-A0A957AI88-F1
#
_entry.id   AF-A0A957AI88-F1
#
_cell.length_a   1.000
_cell.length_b   1.000
_cell.length_c   1.000
_cell.angle_alpha   90.00
_cell.angle_beta   90.00
_cell.angle_gamma   90.00
#
_symmetry.space_group_name_H-M   'P 1'
#
loop_
_entity.id
_entity.type
_entity.pdbx_description
1 polymer ?
#
loop_
_entity_poly.entity_id
_entity_poly.type
_entity_poly.pdbx_seq_one_letter_code
_entity_poly.pdbx_strand_id
1 'polypeptide(L)' 'MSAEPEITWHPTEDYLNQSRLLAFARTHAVDGYQGLQDWSAADPGGYWDAVVRDLGLTFDPPYEQPVDMHRGKEW' A
#
# COMPACT_ATOMS: atom_id res chain seq x y z
N MET A 1 -22.30 23.31 -17.44
CA MET A 1 -21.32 23.10 -16.36
C MET A 1 -21.83 21.91 -15.56
N SER A 2 -21.18 20.76 -15.67
CA SER A 2 -21.54 19.61 -14.84
C SER A 2 -21.09 19.92 -13.40
N ALA A 3 -21.98 19.76 -12.43
CA ALA A 3 -21.59 19.84 -11.03
C ALA A 3 -20.63 18.69 -10.71
N GLU A 4 -19.52 18.97 -10.04
CA GLU A 4 -18.65 17.92 -9.54
C GLU A 4 -19.40 17.11 -8.47
N PRO A 5 -19.19 15.78 -8.42
CA PRO A 5 -19.89 14.95 -7.46
C PRO A 5 -19.53 15.36 -6.03
N GLU A 6 -20.55 15.60 -5.21
CA GLU A 6 -20.38 15.87 -3.78
C GLU A 6 -19.92 14.59 -3.06
N ILE A 7 -18.92 14.72 -2.17
CA ILE A 7 -18.45 13.61 -1.35
C ILE A 7 -19.51 13.32 -0.28
N THR A 8 -20.20 12.19 -0.41
CA THR A 8 -21.32 11.83 0.46
C THR A 8 -20.91 11.20 1.80
N TRP A 9 -19.61 10.93 1.99
CA TRP A 9 -19.11 10.27 3.18
C TRP A 9 -17.66 10.66 3.48
N HIS A 10 -17.39 10.88 4.77
CA HIS A 10 -16.04 11.04 5.31
C HIS A 10 -15.84 10.09 6.50
N PRO A 11 -14.66 9.47 6.63
CA PRO A 11 -14.38 8.61 7.78
C PRO A 11 -14.35 9.43 9.06
N THR A 12 -14.93 8.89 10.13
CA THR A 12 -14.76 9.44 11.48
C THR A 12 -13.36 9.12 12.02
N GLU A 13 -12.94 9.81 13.05
CA GLU A 13 -11.66 9.52 13.73
C GLU A 13 -11.61 8.09 14.27
N ASP A 14 -12.71 7.58 14.85
CA ASP A 14 -12.82 6.19 15.29
C ASP A 14 -12.63 5.20 14.14
N TYR A 15 -13.18 5.49 12.97
CA TYR A 15 -12.99 4.66 11.78
C TYR A 15 -11.51 4.63 11.35
N LEU A 16 -10.85 5.79 11.36
CA LEU A 16 -9.42 5.90 11.03
C LEU A 16 -8.54 5.16 12.05
N ASN A 17 -8.89 5.22 13.34
CA ASN A 17 -8.16 4.53 14.41
C ASN A 17 -8.23 3.00 14.30
N GLN A 18 -9.29 2.47 13.70
CA GLN A 18 -9.46 1.03 13.46
C GLN A 18 -8.86 0.55 12.12
N SER A 19 -8.39 1.48 11.28
CA SER A 19 -7.86 1.14 9.96
C SER A 19 -6.52 0.44 10.05
N ARG A 20 -6.49 -0.86 9.70
CA ARG A 20 -5.25 -1.65 9.56
C ARG A 20 -4.32 -1.05 8.51
N LEU A 21 -4.87 -0.50 7.42
CA LEU A 21 -4.08 0.15 6.37
C LEU A 21 -3.37 1.40 6.89
N LEU A 22 -4.02 2.21 7.73
CA LEU A 22 -3.38 3.37 8.34
C LEU A 22 -2.35 2.98 9.40
N ALA A 23 -2.61 1.91 10.15
CA ALA A 23 -1.61 1.36 11.06
C ALA A 23 -0.35 0.89 10.31
N PHE A 24 -0.53 0.17 9.20
CA PHE A 24 0.55 -0.25 8.31
C PHE A 24 1.32 0.96 7.76
N ALA A 25 0.63 1.97 7.22
CA ALA A 25 1.25 3.20 6.72
C ALA A 25 2.11 3.89 7.80
N ARG A 26 1.59 4.01 9.02
CA ARG A 26 2.31 4.62 10.16
C ARG A 26 3.57 3.84 10.53
N THR A 27 3.53 2.50 10.52
CA THR A 27 4.71 1.64 10.76
C THR A 27 5.81 1.87 9.71
N HIS A 28 5.43 2.26 8.50
CA HIS A 28 6.35 2.58 7.41
C HIS A 28 6.63 4.08 7.23
N ALA A 29 6.26 4.91 8.23
CA ALA A 29 6.47 6.36 8.23
C ALA A 29 5.85 7.10 7.02
N VAL A 30 4.76 6.54 6.46
CA VAL A 30 4.01 7.15 5.35
C VAL A 30 2.71 7.75 5.87
N ASP A 31 2.39 8.96 5.40
CA ASP A 31 1.21 9.69 5.85
C ASP A 31 0.00 9.43 4.95
N GLY A 32 -0.95 8.67 5.49
CA GLY A 32 -2.23 8.39 4.85
C GLY A 32 -2.12 7.60 3.55
N TYR A 33 -3.21 7.66 2.78
CA TYR A 33 -3.34 6.89 1.54
C TYR A 33 -2.42 7.41 0.43
N GLN A 34 -2.27 8.73 0.29
CA GLN A 34 -1.42 9.31 -0.75
C GLN A 34 0.03 8.87 -0.59
N GLY A 35 0.56 8.89 0.63
CA GLY A 35 1.91 8.42 0.91
C GLY A 35 2.10 6.94 0.54
N LEU A 36 1.14 6.08 0.90
CA LEU A 36 1.17 4.66 0.49
C LEU A 36 1.19 4.51 -1.03
N GLN A 37 0.36 5.27 -1.74
CA GLN A 37 0.30 5.22 -3.20
C GLN A 37 1.64 5.64 -3.81
N ASP A 38 2.21 6.76 -3.36
CA ASP A 38 3.48 7.29 -3.86
C ASP A 38 4.62 6.30 -3.60
N TRP A 39 4.68 5.73 -2.38
CA TRP A 39 5.68 4.70 -2.05
C TRP A 39 5.52 3.45 -2.93
N SER A 40 4.30 2.92 -3.07
CA SER A 40 4.04 1.72 -3.86
C SER A 40 4.42 1.88 -5.34
N ALA A 41 4.30 3.09 -5.88
CA ALA A 41 4.67 3.41 -7.25
C ALA A 41 6.18 3.61 -7.41
N ALA A 42 6.84 4.25 -6.44
CA ALA A 42 8.26 4.54 -6.47
C ALA A 42 9.12 3.29 -6.19
N ASP A 43 8.69 2.42 -5.27
CA ASP A 43 9.38 1.19 -4.88
C ASP A 43 8.38 0.03 -4.67
N PRO A 44 7.92 -0.61 -5.76
CA PRO A 44 7.03 -1.77 -5.66
C PRO A 44 7.66 -2.94 -4.90
N GLY A 45 8.99 -3.11 -4.97
CA GLY A 45 9.70 -4.21 -4.32
C GLY A 45 9.64 -4.08 -2.80
N GLY A 46 10.09 -2.94 -2.26
CA GLY A 46 10.04 -2.67 -0.83
C GLY A 46 8.60 -2.64 -0.28
N TYR A 47 7.66 -2.11 -1.06
CA TYR A 47 6.24 -2.14 -0.70
C TYR A 47 5.70 -3.57 -0.54
N TRP A 48 5.92 -4.43 -1.53
CA TRP A 48 5.40 -5.81 -1.46
C TRP A 48 6.13 -6.67 -0.43
N ASP A 49 7.42 -6.45 -0.21
CA ASP A 49 8.17 -7.09 0.88
C ASP A 49 7.57 -6.74 2.25
N ALA A 50 7.24 -5.47 2.47
CA ALA A 50 6.59 -5.00 3.68
C ALA A 50 5.20 -5.61 3.87
N VAL A 51 4.38 -5.65 2.81
CA VAL A 51 3.04 -6.25 2.84
C VAL A 51 3.09 -7.74 3.18
N VAL A 52 4.02 -8.49 2.57
CA VAL A 52 4.22 -9.92 2.85
C VAL A 52 4.53 -10.15 4.33
N ARG A 53 5.39 -9.32 4.92
CA ARG A 53 5.74 -9.40 6.34
C ARG A 53 4.59 -9.02 7.26
N ASP A 54 3.88 -7.93 6.97
CA ASP A 54 2.74 -7.46 7.76
C ASP A 54 1.60 -8.49 7.81
N LEU A 55 1.35 -9.16 6.68
CA LEU A 55 0.35 -10.22 6.56
C LEU A 55 0.82 -11.57 7.13
N GLY A 56 2.10 -11.70 7.49
CA GLY A 56 2.68 -12.95 8.01
C GLY A 56 2.72 -14.08 6.97
N LEU A 57 2.85 -13.74 5.68
CA LEU A 57 2.90 -14.74 4.61
C LEU A 57 4.27 -15.44 4.62
N THR A 58 4.24 -16.77 4.62
CA THR A 58 5.44 -17.60 4.58
C THR A 58 5.49 -18.35 3.25
N PHE A 59 6.66 -18.31 2.59
CA PHE A 59 6.92 -18.99 1.34
C PHE A 59 7.92 -20.13 1.55
N ASP A 60 7.72 -21.25 0.86
CA ASP A 60 8.61 -22.41 0.88
C ASP A 60 8.88 -22.91 -0.55
N PRO A 61 10.10 -22.74 -1.10
CA PRO A 61 11.22 -22.04 -0.47
C PRO A 61 10.95 -20.53 -0.31
N PRO A 62 11.68 -19.83 0.57
CA PRO A 62 11.62 -18.38 0.66
C PRO A 62 11.87 -17.73 -0.71
N TYR A 63 11.14 -16.66 -1.03
CA TYR A 63 11.43 -15.89 -2.24
C TYR A 63 12.76 -15.14 -2.09
N GLU A 64 13.50 -15.01 -3.18
CA GLU A 64 14.76 -14.25 -3.19
C GLU A 64 14.51 -12.74 -3.34
N GLN A 65 13.51 -12.37 -4.14
CA GLN A 65 13.12 -10.97 -4.37
C GLN A 65 11.59 -10.82 -4.48
N PRO A 66 11.00 -9.74 -3.93
CA PRO A 66 9.55 -9.54 -3.94
C PRO A 66 9.00 -9.27 -5.34
N VAL A 67 9.79 -8.63 -6.19
CA VAL A 67 9.43 -8.26 -7.56
C VAL A 67 10.65 -8.45 -8.46
N ASP A 68 10.44 -9.06 -9.63
CA ASP A 68 11.44 -9.16 -10.70
C ASP A 68 11.10 -8.17 -11.82
N MET A 69 11.98 -7.20 -12.06
CA MET A 69 11.83 -6.19 -13.11
C MET A 69 12.73 -6.45 -14.34
N HIS A 70 13.51 -7.54 -14.36
CA HIS A 70 14.55 -7.77 -15.38
C HIS A 70 14.01 -7.89 -16.80
N ARG A 71 12.77 -8.35 -16.99
CA ARG A 71 12.19 -8.57 -18.31
C ARG A 71 11.39 -7.40 -18.86
N GLY A 72 11.24 -6.32 -18.09
CA GLY A 72 10.41 -5.16 -18.47
C GLY A 72 8.94 -5.54 -18.71
N LYS A 73 8.16 -4.63 -19.30
CA LYS A 73 6.82 -4.97 -19.80
C LYS A 73 6.96 -5.90 -21.00
N GLU A 74 6.23 -7.02 -20.99
CA GLU A 74 5.92 -7.70 -22.24
C GLU A 74 5.12 -6.70 -23.10
N TRP A 75 5.60 -6.56 -24.34
CA TRP A 75 5.26 -5.53 -25.33
C TRP A 75 3.76 -5.27 -25.50
#